data_AF-A0A653FKU4-F1
#
_entry.id   AF-A0A653FKU4-F1
#
_cell.length_a   1.000
_cell.length_b   1.000
_cell.length_c   1.000
_cell.angle_alpha   90.00
_cell.angle_beta   90.00
_cell.angle_gamma   90.00
#
_symmetry.space_group_name_H-M   'P 1'
#
loop_
_entity.id
_entity.type
_entity.pdbx_description
1 polymer ?
#
loop_
_entity_poly.entity_id
_entity_poly.type
_entity_poly.pdbx_seq_one_letter_code
_entity_poly.pdbx_strand_id
1 'polypeptide(L)'
;MFIGSSLQIDRDGNSSTVTESRLPGFGGAPNMGHDPHGRRHASPSWLSMVHGEGAALRGRKLVVQIAQTFQKGGVPTFVESLDAVDVATRTGMPVPPVMIYGDDVTHIVTEEGVAYLYKAHSLDDRRAALAAVAGVTGVGRAADARRTEQLRSDGLVAFPEDLKVSTRDADRSLLAARSISDLVAWSGGLYDPPARFRDW
;
A
#
# COMPACT_ATOMS: atom_id res chain seq x y z
N MET A 1 12.23 -2.49 -4.96
CA MET A 1 10.85 -2.15 -4.58
C MET A 1 10.43 -3.04 -3.42
N PHE A 2 9.59 -2.54 -2.52
CA PHE A 2 8.82 -3.34 -1.58
C PHE A 2 7.34 -3.10 -1.85
N ILE A 3 6.54 -4.17 -1.80
CA ILE A 3 5.08 -4.12 -1.85
C ILE A 3 4.53 -5.01 -0.74
N GLY A 4 3.59 -4.49 0.03
CA GLY A 4 2.96 -5.21 1.14
C GLY A 4 1.60 -4.63 1.49
N SER A 5 0.85 -5.35 2.30
CA SER A 5 -0.47 -4.95 2.77
C SER A 5 -0.45 -4.58 4.26
N SER A 6 -1.45 -3.83 4.70
CA SER A 6 -1.67 -3.45 6.09
C SER A 6 -3.12 -3.73 6.50
N LEU A 7 -3.43 -3.69 7.81
CA LEU A 7 -4.81 -3.74 8.29
C LEU A 7 -5.44 -2.34 8.30
N GLN A 8 -4.69 -1.33 8.72
CA GLN A 8 -5.14 0.06 8.69
C GLN A 8 -4.15 0.94 7.95
N ILE A 9 -4.69 1.95 7.26
CA ILE A 9 -3.97 3.06 6.64
C ILE A 9 -4.73 4.34 7.01
N ASP A 10 -4.06 5.33 7.57
CA ASP A 10 -4.69 6.62 7.88
C ASP A 10 -4.66 7.59 6.69
N ARG A 11 -5.29 8.77 6.87
CA ARG A 11 -5.31 9.84 5.86
C ARG A 11 -3.94 10.35 5.44
N ASP A 12 -2.90 10.18 6.27
CA ASP A 12 -1.54 10.59 5.98
C ASP A 12 -0.75 9.46 5.28
N GLY A 13 -1.36 8.28 5.17
CA GLY A 13 -0.77 7.08 4.60
C GLY A 13 0.12 6.32 5.58
N ASN A 14 0.07 6.64 6.88
CA ASN A 14 0.68 5.79 7.90
C ASN A 14 -0.09 4.48 7.93
N SER A 15 0.61 3.37 8.05
CA SER A 15 0.00 2.05 8.04
C SER A 15 0.42 1.23 9.24
N SER A 16 -0.51 0.46 9.79
CA SER A 16 -0.23 -0.47 10.88
C SER A 16 -1.08 -1.73 10.81
N THR A 17 -0.52 -2.81 11.33
CA THR A 17 -1.23 -4.05 11.63
C THR A 17 -1.81 -4.07 13.05
N VAL A 18 -1.46 -3.11 13.90
CA VAL A 18 -2.00 -3.00 15.26
C VAL A 18 -3.43 -2.45 15.19
N THR A 19 -4.35 -3.17 15.84
CA THR A 19 -5.77 -2.80 15.98
C THR A 19 -6.15 -2.80 17.46
N GLU A 20 -7.32 -2.26 17.81
CA GLU A 20 -7.76 -2.23 19.23
C GLU A 20 -7.82 -3.61 19.88
N SER A 21 -8.11 -4.64 19.08
CA SER A 21 -8.28 -6.03 19.50
C SER A 21 -7.01 -6.87 19.44
N ARG A 22 -5.92 -6.36 18.83
CA ARG A 22 -4.72 -7.17 18.56
C ARG A 22 -3.46 -6.32 18.44
N LEU A 23 -2.39 -6.76 19.11
CA LEU A 23 -1.03 -6.23 18.97
C LEU A 23 -0.14 -7.23 18.20
N PRO A 24 -0.30 -7.41 16.88
CA PRO A 24 0.62 -8.21 16.09
C PRO A 24 1.98 -7.51 15.95
N GLY A 25 3.04 -8.29 15.76
CA GLY A 25 4.36 -7.75 15.42
C GLY A 25 4.43 -7.28 13.96
N PHE A 26 5.43 -6.44 13.65
CA PHE A 26 5.61 -5.87 12.32
C PHE A 26 6.33 -6.79 11.31
N GLY A 27 6.99 -7.84 11.79
CA GLY A 27 7.86 -8.67 10.95
C GLY A 27 8.96 -7.85 10.27
N GLY A 28 9.24 -8.15 9.00
CA GLY A 28 10.25 -7.43 8.20
C GLY A 28 9.75 -6.15 7.53
N ALA A 29 8.47 -5.78 7.72
CA ALA A 29 7.85 -4.67 7.00
C ALA A 29 8.53 -3.32 7.25
N PRO A 30 8.90 -2.91 8.48
CA PRO A 30 9.55 -1.62 8.69
C PRO A 30 10.92 -1.52 7.99
N ASN A 31 11.71 -2.61 7.98
CA ASN A 31 12.99 -2.64 7.28
C ASN A 31 12.82 -2.57 5.75
N MET A 32 11.80 -3.22 5.20
CA MET A 32 11.57 -3.22 3.75
C MET A 32 10.70 -2.05 3.27
N GLY A 33 9.94 -1.42 4.16
CA GLY A 33 8.92 -0.43 3.86
C GLY A 33 9.34 1.01 4.13
N HIS A 34 10.64 1.31 4.08
CA HIS A 34 11.17 2.68 4.18
C HIS A 34 12.12 3.01 3.02
N ASP A 35 12.37 4.30 2.78
CA ASP A 35 13.43 4.76 1.88
C ASP A 35 14.81 4.61 2.56
N PRO A 36 15.70 3.73 2.07
CA PRO A 36 16.97 3.46 2.72
C PRO A 36 17.94 4.62 2.47
N HIS A 37 17.95 5.63 3.33
CA HIS A 37 18.79 6.82 3.21
C HIS A 37 20.31 6.54 3.20
N GLY A 38 20.76 5.33 3.54
CA GLY A 38 22.14 4.87 3.38
C GLY A 38 22.51 4.41 1.96
N ARG A 39 21.54 4.18 1.07
CA ARG A 39 21.77 3.72 -0.30
C ARG A 39 22.47 4.77 -1.17
N ARG A 40 23.43 4.36 -2.00
CA ARG A 40 24.10 5.22 -3.00
C ARG A 40 24.09 4.67 -4.43
N HIS A 41 24.00 3.35 -4.61
CA HIS A 41 23.98 2.77 -5.96
C HIS A 41 22.69 3.15 -6.71
N ALA A 42 22.85 3.68 -7.92
CA ALA A 42 21.75 4.03 -8.79
C ALA A 42 21.11 2.78 -9.40
N SER A 43 19.81 2.86 -9.68
CA SER A 43 19.08 1.89 -10.51
C SER A 43 17.93 2.61 -11.21
N PRO A 44 17.46 2.15 -12.38
CA PRO A 44 16.41 2.85 -13.13
C PRO A 44 15.17 3.19 -12.30
N SER A 45 14.61 2.23 -11.56
CA SER A 45 13.40 2.44 -10.75
C SER A 45 13.63 3.41 -9.57
N TRP A 46 14.78 3.33 -8.91
CA TRP A 46 15.16 4.28 -7.85
C TRP A 46 15.31 5.71 -8.36
N LEU A 47 15.92 5.88 -9.55
CA LEU A 47 16.05 7.18 -10.20
C LEU A 47 14.72 7.74 -10.73
N SER A 48 13.76 6.87 -11.09
CA SER A 48 12.42 7.32 -11.51
C SER A 48 11.61 7.98 -10.38
N MET A 49 12.06 7.85 -9.13
CA MET A 49 11.45 8.44 -7.94
C MET A 49 12.32 9.57 -7.35
N VAL A 50 13.07 10.28 -8.20
CA VAL A 50 13.95 11.37 -7.78
C VAL A 50 13.17 12.47 -7.05
N HIS A 51 13.75 13.01 -5.99
CA HIS A 51 13.20 14.13 -5.24
C HIS A 51 14.32 14.98 -4.63
N GLY A 52 13.96 16.17 -4.14
CA GLY A 52 14.89 17.15 -3.59
C GLY A 52 15.61 17.95 -4.68
N GLU A 53 16.48 18.86 -4.25
CA GLU A 53 17.21 19.78 -5.12
C GLU A 53 18.68 19.89 -4.67
N GLY A 54 19.56 20.31 -5.58
CA GLY A 54 20.98 20.52 -5.30
C GLY A 54 21.65 19.30 -4.64
N ALA A 55 22.32 19.52 -3.52
CA ALA A 55 22.99 18.44 -2.77
C ALA A 55 22.03 17.43 -2.12
N ALA A 56 20.74 17.77 -1.99
CA ALA A 56 19.71 16.87 -1.47
C ALA A 56 19.06 15.99 -2.55
N LEU A 57 19.33 16.26 -3.84
CA LEU A 57 18.77 15.50 -4.96
C LEU A 57 19.18 14.03 -4.87
N ARG A 58 18.19 13.15 -4.74
CA ARG A 58 18.41 11.70 -4.64
C ARG A 58 17.20 10.94 -5.14
N GLY A 59 17.42 9.71 -5.60
CA GLY A 59 16.35 8.77 -5.85
C GLY A 59 15.73 8.26 -4.56
N ARG A 60 14.65 7.51 -4.70
CA ARG A 60 13.88 6.95 -3.58
C ARG A 60 13.50 5.51 -3.88
N LYS A 61 13.50 4.64 -2.87
CA LYS A 61 12.98 3.28 -3.03
C LYS A 61 11.47 3.32 -3.20
N LEU A 62 10.96 2.55 -4.16
CA LEU A 62 9.52 2.30 -4.27
C LEU A 62 9.05 1.45 -3.07
N VAL A 63 8.22 2.06 -2.24
CA VAL A 63 7.48 1.47 -1.12
C VAL A 63 5.99 1.56 -1.46
N VAL A 64 5.39 0.41 -1.71
CA VAL A 64 4.00 0.28 -2.16
C VAL A 64 3.17 -0.36 -1.05
N GLN A 65 2.10 0.32 -0.63
CA GLN A 65 1.04 -0.32 0.15
C GLN A 65 -0.05 -0.77 -0.81
N ILE A 66 -0.32 -2.07 -0.85
CA ILE A 66 -1.43 -2.66 -1.60
C ILE A 66 -2.49 -3.16 -0.62
N ALA A 67 -3.71 -2.66 -0.74
CA ALA A 67 -4.81 -3.09 0.12
C ALA A 67 -6.16 -2.89 -0.56
N GLN A 68 -7.13 -3.74 -0.22
CA GLN A 68 -8.52 -3.48 -0.57
C GLN A 68 -9.07 -2.35 0.30
N THR A 69 -10.00 -1.54 -0.21
CA THR A 69 -10.58 -0.43 0.58
C THR A 69 -11.32 -0.93 1.81
N PHE A 70 -11.88 -2.14 1.73
CA PHE A 70 -12.47 -2.88 2.85
C PHE A 70 -11.83 -4.26 3.02
N GLN A 71 -11.63 -4.64 4.28
CA GLN A 71 -11.26 -5.99 4.66
C GLN A 71 -12.49 -6.92 4.65
N LYS A 72 -12.22 -8.22 4.78
CA LYS A 72 -13.27 -9.22 5.01
C LYS A 72 -14.11 -8.82 6.23
N GLY A 73 -15.44 -8.88 6.07
CA GLY A 73 -16.38 -8.50 7.13
C GLY A 73 -16.77 -7.02 7.13
N GLY A 74 -16.35 -6.24 6.11
CA GLY A 74 -16.80 -4.85 5.93
C GLY A 74 -16.07 -3.83 6.81
N VAL A 75 -14.93 -4.22 7.39
CA VAL A 75 -14.09 -3.31 8.17
C VAL A 75 -13.29 -2.43 7.19
N PRO A 76 -13.36 -1.09 7.27
CA PRO A 76 -12.61 -0.22 6.38
C PRO A 76 -11.11 -0.33 6.65
N THR A 77 -10.31 -0.47 5.59
CA THR A 77 -8.84 -0.41 5.68
C THR A 77 -8.36 1.03 5.88
N PHE A 78 -9.03 1.98 5.23
CA PHE A 78 -8.69 3.40 5.34
C PHE A 78 -9.51 4.06 6.46
N VAL A 79 -8.81 4.63 7.43
CA VAL A 79 -9.39 5.17 8.68
C VAL A 79 -8.92 6.59 8.95
N GLU A 80 -9.70 7.38 9.69
CA GLU A 80 -9.29 8.77 10.02
C GLU A 80 -8.10 8.81 10.97
N SER A 81 -8.03 7.86 11.91
CA SER A 81 -6.93 7.65 12.84
C SER A 81 -6.68 6.15 13.00
N LEU A 82 -5.42 5.76 13.10
CA LEU A 82 -5.05 4.38 13.37
C LEU A 82 -5.46 4.00 14.80
N ASP A 83 -5.99 2.79 14.99
CA ASP A 83 -6.19 2.18 16.32
C ASP A 83 -4.88 2.15 17.11
N ALA A 84 -3.75 2.05 16.40
CA ALA A 84 -2.40 2.10 16.97
C ALA A 84 -2.18 3.33 17.89
N VAL A 85 -2.79 4.48 17.57
CA VAL A 85 -2.68 5.70 18.39
C VAL A 85 -3.34 5.49 19.76
N ASP A 86 -4.54 4.93 19.77
CA ASP A 86 -5.28 4.65 21.00
C ASP A 86 -4.66 3.48 21.79
N VAL A 87 -4.13 2.48 21.09
CA VAL A 87 -3.37 1.39 21.71
C VAL A 87 -2.14 1.94 22.42
N ALA A 88 -1.37 2.83 21.79
CA ALA A 88 -0.18 3.42 22.41
C ALA A 88 -0.53 4.22 23.66
N THR A 89 -1.60 5.03 23.60
CA THR A 89 -2.07 5.81 24.73
C THR A 89 -2.46 4.91 25.91
N ARG A 90 -3.25 3.85 25.67
CA ARG A 90 -3.69 2.91 26.72
C ARG A 90 -2.58 2.04 27.28
N THR A 91 -1.53 1.78 26.50
CA THR A 91 -0.42 0.89 26.91
C THR A 91 0.81 1.65 27.40
N GLY A 92 0.79 2.99 27.37
CA GLY A 92 1.93 3.82 27.76
C GLY A 92 3.11 3.71 26.80
N MET A 93 2.88 3.37 25.52
CA MET A 93 3.94 3.39 24.52
C MET A 93 4.34 4.83 24.21
N PRO A 94 5.65 5.11 24.08
CA PRO A 94 6.12 6.47 23.83
C PRO A 94 5.76 6.99 22.44
N VAL A 95 5.50 6.09 21.48
CA VAL A 95 5.08 6.40 20.11
C VAL A 95 4.02 5.39 19.64
N PRO A 96 3.06 5.80 18.80
CA PRO A 96 2.15 4.87 18.15
C PRO A 96 2.91 3.79 17.37
N PRO A 97 2.54 2.50 17.48
CA PRO A 97 3.14 1.41 16.73
C PRO A 97 2.70 1.46 15.25
N VAL A 98 3.28 2.40 14.50
CA VAL A 98 3.17 2.51 13.04
C VAL A 98 4.15 1.53 12.40
N MET A 99 3.66 0.71 11.47
CA MET A 99 4.47 -0.28 10.76
C MET A 99 5.27 0.37 9.63
N ILE A 100 4.61 1.20 8.81
CA ILE A 100 5.23 2.00 7.75
C ILE A 100 4.63 3.40 7.83
N TYR A 101 5.48 4.40 8.02
CA TYR A 101 5.07 5.79 8.05
C TYR A 101 4.69 6.29 6.66
N GLY A 102 3.77 7.26 6.62
CA GLY A 102 3.26 7.77 5.36
C GLY A 102 4.36 8.36 4.47
N ASP A 103 5.23 9.19 5.00
CA ASP A 103 6.31 9.83 4.25
C ASP A 103 7.23 8.84 3.53
N ASP A 104 7.39 7.61 4.05
CA ASP A 104 8.09 6.52 3.38
C ASP A 104 7.30 5.91 2.20
N VAL A 105 5.97 5.93 2.25
CA VAL A 105 5.10 5.37 1.20
C VAL A 105 5.13 6.19 -0.08
N THR A 106 5.51 5.53 -1.17
CA THR A 106 5.54 6.11 -2.53
C THR A 106 4.25 5.89 -3.31
N HIS A 107 3.56 4.76 -3.05
CA HIS A 107 2.37 4.35 -3.78
C HIS A 107 1.35 3.71 -2.82
N ILE A 108 0.09 4.09 -2.97
CA ILE A 108 -1.05 3.32 -2.47
C ILE A 108 -1.72 2.67 -3.68
N VAL A 109 -2.00 1.37 -3.61
CA VAL A 109 -2.68 0.60 -4.65
C VAL A 109 -3.91 -0.04 -4.04
N THR A 110 -5.07 0.23 -4.60
CA THR A 110 -6.36 -0.35 -4.23
C THR A 110 -7.08 -0.89 -5.46
N GLU A 111 -8.26 -1.47 -5.25
CA GLU A 111 -9.18 -1.83 -6.33
C GLU A 111 -9.74 -0.60 -7.08
N GLU A 112 -9.70 0.59 -6.47
CA GLU A 112 -10.15 1.85 -7.09
C GLU A 112 -9.07 2.44 -8.01
N GLY A 113 -7.78 2.21 -7.70
CA GLY A 113 -6.68 2.73 -8.50
C GLY A 113 -5.35 2.85 -7.74
N VAL A 114 -4.48 3.72 -8.23
CA VAL A 114 -3.14 3.98 -7.70
C VAL A 114 -3.00 5.46 -7.34
N ALA A 115 -2.58 5.74 -6.10
CA ALA A 115 -2.13 7.07 -5.71
C ALA A 115 -0.59 7.12 -5.68
N TYR A 116 0.00 7.94 -6.54
CA TYR A 116 1.44 8.15 -6.71
C TYR A 116 1.95 9.20 -5.70
N LEU A 117 1.93 8.85 -4.42
CA LEU A 117 2.25 9.78 -3.32
C LEU A 117 3.66 10.38 -3.38
N TYR A 118 4.61 9.76 -4.09
CA TYR A 118 5.94 10.33 -4.33
C TYR A 118 5.93 11.62 -5.17
N LYS A 119 4.86 11.88 -5.93
CA LYS A 119 4.67 13.10 -6.72
C LYS A 119 3.95 14.22 -5.96
N ALA A 120 3.40 13.93 -4.77
CA ALA A 120 2.66 14.92 -4.00
C ALA A 120 3.60 16.07 -3.57
N HIS A 121 3.18 17.31 -3.83
CA HIS A 121 3.96 18.50 -3.48
C HIS A 121 3.62 19.04 -2.08
N SER A 122 2.53 18.52 -1.49
CA SER A 122 2.04 18.91 -0.17
C SER A 122 1.36 17.74 0.54
N LEU A 123 1.19 17.87 1.86
CA LEU A 123 0.40 16.92 2.64
C LEU A 123 -1.08 16.90 2.17
N ASP A 124 -1.60 18.05 1.72
CA ASP A 124 -2.95 18.16 1.17
C ASP A 124 -3.10 17.38 -0.14
N ASP A 125 -2.14 17.48 -1.06
CA ASP A 125 -2.12 16.68 -2.30
C ASP A 125 -2.06 15.20 -1.99
N ARG A 126 -1.23 14.83 -1.01
CA ARG A 126 -1.05 13.46 -0.56
C ARG A 126 -2.35 12.89 0.02
N ARG A 127 -3.01 13.64 0.91
CA ARG A 127 -4.32 13.28 1.49
C ARG A 127 -5.40 13.17 0.40
N ALA A 128 -5.44 14.12 -0.52
CA ALA A 128 -6.43 14.12 -1.60
C ALA A 128 -6.22 12.94 -2.57
N ALA A 129 -4.98 12.61 -2.93
CA ALA A 129 -4.66 11.46 -3.76
C ALA A 129 -4.99 10.12 -3.05
N LEU A 130 -4.70 10.02 -1.75
CA LEU A 130 -5.07 8.85 -0.96
C LEU A 130 -6.59 8.70 -0.86
N ALA A 131 -7.32 9.79 -0.56
CA ALA A 131 -8.78 9.78 -0.50
C ALA A 131 -9.41 9.34 -1.84
N ALA A 132 -8.85 9.79 -2.97
CA ALA A 132 -9.32 9.43 -4.30
C ALA A 132 -9.28 7.91 -4.60
N VAL A 133 -8.41 7.14 -3.92
CA VAL A 133 -8.30 5.69 -4.09
C VAL A 133 -8.80 4.89 -2.88
N ALA A 134 -9.39 5.56 -1.88
CA ALA A 134 -9.85 4.93 -0.63
C ALA A 134 -11.33 4.49 -0.68
N GLY A 135 -11.97 4.49 -1.85
CA GLY A 135 -13.34 4.03 -2.05
C GLY A 135 -14.37 4.77 -1.20
N VAL A 136 -15.34 4.04 -0.65
CA VAL A 136 -16.42 4.63 0.18
C VAL A 136 -16.13 4.63 1.69
N THR A 137 -14.85 4.50 2.07
CA THR A 137 -14.40 4.55 3.47
C THR A 137 -14.62 5.94 4.09
N GLY A 138 -14.34 6.11 5.39
CA GLY A 138 -14.35 7.44 6.03
C GLY A 138 -13.46 8.43 5.29
N VAL A 139 -12.22 8.02 5.02
CA VAL A 139 -11.22 8.80 4.29
C VAL A 139 -11.63 9.03 2.84
N GLY A 140 -12.13 8.01 2.16
CA GLY A 140 -12.53 8.10 0.76
C GLY A 140 -13.73 9.03 0.53
N ARG A 141 -14.66 9.11 1.48
CA ARG A 141 -15.80 10.05 1.42
C ARG A 141 -15.41 11.53 1.51
N ALA A 142 -14.18 11.84 1.93
CA ALA A 142 -13.66 13.20 1.90
C ALA A 142 -13.13 13.63 0.52
N ALA A 143 -13.09 12.73 -0.48
CA ALA A 143 -12.62 13.05 -1.82
C ALA A 143 -13.56 14.04 -2.53
N ASP A 144 -13.00 15.12 -3.08
CA ASP A 144 -13.71 16.04 -3.98
C ASP A 144 -13.53 15.58 -5.43
N ALA A 145 -14.63 15.39 -6.16
CA ALA A 145 -14.61 14.83 -7.52
C ALA A 145 -13.80 15.68 -8.51
N ARG A 146 -13.87 17.03 -8.42
CA ARG A 146 -13.08 17.91 -9.29
C ARG A 146 -11.60 17.82 -8.94
N ARG A 147 -11.27 17.74 -7.65
CA ARG A 147 -9.90 17.54 -7.19
C ARG A 147 -9.35 16.21 -7.66
N THR A 148 -10.12 15.13 -7.59
CA THR A 148 -9.74 13.80 -8.09
C THR A 148 -9.42 13.84 -9.58
N GLU A 149 -10.25 14.48 -10.40
CA GLU A 149 -10.00 14.59 -11.84
C GLU A 149 -8.72 15.40 -12.14
N GLN A 150 -8.48 16.49 -11.39
CA GLN A 150 -7.23 17.23 -11.48
C GLN A 150 -6.02 16.35 -11.14
N LEU A 151 -6.10 15.58 -10.05
CA LEU A 151 -5.03 14.67 -9.62
C LEU A 151 -4.77 13.56 -10.65
N ARG A 152 -5.81 13.09 -11.35
CA ARG A 152 -5.66 12.15 -12.47
C ARG A 152 -4.94 12.79 -13.66
N SER A 153 -5.36 13.99 -14.06
CA SER A 153 -4.71 14.76 -15.12
C SER A 153 -3.24 15.06 -14.80
N ASP A 154 -2.92 15.36 -13.54
CA ASP A 154 -1.56 15.64 -13.08
C ASP A 154 -0.74 14.35 -12.87
N GLY A 155 -1.37 13.18 -13.01
CA GLY A 155 -0.74 11.87 -12.86
C GLY A 155 -0.35 11.53 -11.41
N LEU A 156 -1.00 12.15 -10.42
CA LEU A 156 -0.92 11.79 -9.00
C LEU A 156 -1.86 10.63 -8.67
N VAL A 157 -2.92 10.45 -9.43
CA VAL A 157 -3.86 9.33 -9.34
C VAL A 157 -3.96 8.65 -10.70
N ALA A 158 -4.10 7.34 -10.73
CA ALA A 158 -4.50 6.59 -11.93
C ALA A 158 -5.54 5.54 -11.56
N PHE A 159 -6.69 5.59 -12.22
CA PHE A 159 -7.69 4.54 -12.17
C PHE A 159 -7.35 3.43 -13.19
N PRO A 160 -7.97 2.23 -13.09
CA PRO A 160 -7.68 1.13 -14.01
C PRO A 160 -7.75 1.53 -15.50
N GLU A 161 -8.71 2.37 -15.88
CA GLU A 161 -8.85 2.91 -17.24
C GLU A 161 -7.67 3.79 -17.69
N ASP A 162 -7.08 4.56 -16.79
CA ASP A 162 -5.89 5.38 -17.06
C ASP A 162 -4.67 4.49 -17.35
N LEU A 163 -4.67 3.29 -16.75
CA LEU A 163 -3.68 2.23 -16.96
C LEU A 163 -4.03 1.31 -18.13
N LYS A 164 -5.15 1.54 -18.83
CA LYS A 164 -5.67 0.70 -19.91
C LYS A 164 -5.97 -0.74 -19.45
N VAL A 165 -6.41 -0.89 -18.21
CA VAL A 165 -6.81 -2.17 -17.61
C VAL A 165 -8.33 -2.20 -17.48
N SER A 166 -8.97 -3.16 -18.12
CA SER A 166 -10.39 -3.45 -17.93
C SER A 166 -10.59 -4.27 -16.65
N THR A 167 -11.35 -3.75 -15.70
CA THR A 167 -11.69 -4.49 -14.45
C THR A 167 -12.51 -5.74 -14.71
N ARG A 168 -13.16 -5.85 -15.88
CA ARG A 168 -13.93 -7.04 -16.29
C ARG A 168 -13.04 -8.23 -16.66
N ASP A 169 -11.78 -7.96 -17.00
CA ASP A 169 -10.83 -8.99 -17.41
C ASP A 169 -10.09 -9.58 -16.18
N ALA A 170 -10.27 -8.97 -15.00
CA ALA A 170 -9.61 -9.35 -13.76
C ALA A 170 -10.28 -10.56 -13.10
N ASP A 171 -10.09 -11.75 -13.69
CA ASP A 171 -10.59 -13.01 -13.14
C ASP A 171 -9.47 -14.06 -12.91
N ARG A 172 -9.85 -15.20 -12.31
CA ARG A 172 -8.91 -16.27 -11.92
C ARG A 172 -8.21 -16.94 -13.11
N SER A 173 -8.66 -16.74 -14.35
CA SER A 173 -8.03 -17.25 -15.56
C SER A 173 -6.66 -16.61 -15.82
N LEU A 174 -6.40 -15.43 -15.27
CA LEU A 174 -5.10 -14.76 -15.35
C LEU A 174 -4.03 -15.41 -14.46
N LEU A 175 -4.42 -16.25 -13.49
CA LEU A 175 -3.48 -16.95 -12.63
C LEU A 175 -2.83 -18.13 -13.37
N ALA A 176 -1.50 -18.15 -13.45
CA ALA A 176 -0.74 -19.25 -14.04
C ALA A 176 -0.95 -20.59 -13.33
N ALA A 177 -1.23 -20.54 -12.01
CA ALA A 177 -1.62 -21.67 -11.18
C ALA A 177 -2.84 -21.26 -10.34
N ARG A 178 -3.93 -22.03 -10.41
CA ARG A 178 -5.21 -21.72 -9.76
C ARG A 178 -5.46 -22.54 -8.50
N SER A 179 -4.59 -23.51 -8.22
CA SER A 179 -4.65 -24.43 -7.08
C SER A 179 -3.24 -24.76 -6.56
N ILE A 180 -3.16 -25.39 -5.38
CA ILE A 180 -1.88 -25.94 -4.87
C ILE A 180 -1.39 -27.08 -5.76
N SER A 181 -2.29 -27.92 -6.26
CA SER A 181 -1.96 -29.00 -7.20
C SER A 181 -1.35 -28.47 -8.49
N ASP A 182 -1.84 -27.34 -9.01
CA ASP A 182 -1.24 -26.66 -10.16
C ASP A 182 0.21 -26.26 -9.84
N LEU A 183 0.48 -25.71 -8.64
CA LEU A 183 1.86 -25.37 -8.21
C LEU A 183 2.77 -26.60 -8.13
N VAL A 184 2.25 -27.73 -7.64
CA VAL A 184 2.99 -29.01 -7.63
C VAL A 184 3.32 -29.45 -9.06
N ALA A 185 2.35 -29.39 -9.97
CA ALA A 185 2.55 -29.74 -11.38
C ALA A 185 3.57 -28.81 -12.06
N TRP A 186 3.48 -27.49 -11.84
CA TRP A 186 4.45 -26.51 -12.31
C TRP A 186 5.87 -26.78 -11.79
N SER A 187 5.99 -27.29 -10.57
CA SER A 187 7.29 -27.66 -9.99
C SER A 187 7.84 -28.99 -10.50
N GLY A 188 7.09 -29.73 -11.34
CA GLY A 188 7.46 -31.10 -11.73
C GLY A 188 7.46 -32.10 -10.56
N GLY A 189 6.65 -31.85 -9.53
CA GLY A 189 6.60 -32.67 -8.31
C GLY A 189 7.68 -32.35 -7.26
N LEU A 190 8.52 -31.32 -7.46
CA LEU A 190 9.55 -30.92 -6.50
C LEU A 190 8.99 -30.20 -5.26
N TYR A 191 7.84 -29.53 -5.42
CA TYR A 191 7.15 -28.89 -4.30
C TYR A 191 6.28 -29.92 -3.56
N ASP A 192 6.67 -30.26 -2.32
CA ASP A 192 5.83 -31.03 -1.38
C ASP A 192 5.09 -30.07 -0.43
N PRO A 193 3.81 -29.76 -0.69
CA PRO A 193 3.05 -28.87 0.18
C PRO A 193 2.80 -29.52 1.55
N PRO A 194 2.87 -28.75 2.65
CA PRO A 194 2.47 -29.23 3.97
C PRO A 194 1.03 -29.77 3.98
N ALA A 195 0.76 -30.73 4.87
CA ALA A 195 -0.53 -31.43 4.93
C ALA A 195 -1.77 -30.52 4.95
N ARG A 196 -1.69 -29.35 5.59
CA ARG A 196 -2.81 -28.38 5.64
C ARG A 196 -3.25 -27.83 4.27
N PHE A 197 -2.44 -28.02 3.22
CA PHE A 197 -2.68 -27.55 1.86
C PHE A 197 -2.84 -28.69 0.85
N ARG A 198 -2.77 -29.94 1.30
CA ARG A 198 -3.08 -31.11 0.46
C ARG A 198 -4.56 -31.42 0.58
N ASP A 199 -5.18 -31.64 -0.56
CA ASP A 199 -6.55 -32.12 -0.68
C ASP A 199 -6.63 -33.50 -1.39
N TRP A 200 -5.50 -34.23 -1.40
CA TRP A 200 -5.33 -35.59 -1.89
C TRP A 200 -4.61 -36.49 -0.89
#